data_AF-A0A2S4MDJ0-F1
#
_entry.id   AF-A0A2S4MDJ0-F1
#
_cell.length_a   1.000
_cell.length_b   1.000
_cell.length_c   1.000
_cell.angle_alpha   90.00
_cell.angle_beta   90.00
_cell.angle_gamma   90.00
#
_symmetry.space_group_name_H-M   'P 1'
#
loop_
_entity.id
_entity.type
_entity.pdbx_description
1 polymer ?
#
loop_
_entity_poly.entity_id
_entity_poly.type
_entity_poly.pdbx_seq_one_letter_code
_entity_poly.pdbx_strand_id
1 'polypeptide(L)' 'MTMLERKRRREAFMEQSRRYLFAKEPTPEQLHGLAQSFADMVSSDRGERVVVMIGGVQISRGRHDR' A
#
# COMPACT_ATOMS: atom_id res chain seq x y z
N MET A 1 -11.69 7.87 16.13
CA MET A 1 -11.62 6.44 15.77
C MET A 1 -11.34 5.63 17.01
N THR A 2 -12.20 4.68 17.35
CA THR A 2 -12.07 3.82 18.54
C THR A 2 -11.02 2.73 18.34
N MET A 3 -10.51 2.13 19.43
CA MET A 3 -9.57 0.99 19.32
C MET A 3 -10.17 -0.20 18.57
N LEU A 4 -11.48 -0.42 18.69
CA LEU A 4 -12.18 -1.49 18.00
C LEU A 4 -12.20 -1.29 16.48
N GLU A 5 -12.42 -0.06 16.02
CA GLU A 5 -12.40 0.29 14.59
C GLU A 5 -11.00 0.15 13.99
N ARG A 6 -9.96 0.56 14.73
CA ARG A 6 -8.55 0.36 14.34
C ARG A 6 -8.24 -1.13 14.14
N LYS A 7 -8.65 -1.96 15.10
CA LYS A 7 -8.44 -3.41 15.03
C LYS A 7 -9.14 -4.03 13.80
N ARG A 8 -10.43 -3.72 13.60
CA ARG A 8 -11.20 -4.24 12.45
C ARG A 8 -10.58 -3.86 11.10
N ARG A 9 -10.13 -2.61 10.96
CA ARG A 9 -9.49 -2.14 9.72
C ARG A 9 -8.18 -2.89 9.45
N ARG A 10 -7.39 -3.10 10.49
CA ARG A 10 -6.14 -3.87 10.40
C ARG A 10 -6.37 -5.33 10.05
N GLU A 11 -7.39 -5.96 10.64
CA GLU A 11 -7.77 -7.34 10.31
C GLU A 11 -8.21 -7.47 8.84
N ALA A 12 -9.01 -6.52 8.34
CA ALA A 12 -9.42 -6.47 6.94
C ALA A 12 -8.22 -6.31 5.98
N PHE A 13 -7.27 -5.44 6.30
CA PHE A 13 -6.04 -5.30 5.52
C PHE A 13 -5.20 -6.58 5.50
N MET A 14 -5.06 -7.27 6.65
CA MET A 14 -4.32 -8.53 6.74
C MET A 14 -4.99 -9.65 5.93
N GLU A 15 -6.32 -9.69 5.89
CA GLU A 15 -7.06 -10.63 5.04
C GLU A 15 -6.81 -10.36 3.55
N GLN A 16 -6.88 -9.10 3.12
CA GLN A 16 -6.58 -8.69 1.75
C GLN A 16 -5.13 -9.03 1.36
N SER A 17 -4.18 -8.75 2.26
CA SER A 17 -2.76 -9.09 2.08
C SER A 17 -2.55 -10.59 1.91
N ARG A 18 -3.27 -11.40 2.69
CA ARG A 18 -3.22 -12.86 2.58
C ARG A 18 -3.75 -13.33 1.23
N ARG A 19 -4.88 -12.80 0.76
CA ARG A 19 -5.43 -13.14 -0.55
C ARG A 19 -4.47 -12.78 -1.69
N TYR A 20 -3.82 -11.62 -1.59
CA TYR A 20 -2.81 -11.20 -2.55
C TYR A 20 -1.59 -12.14 -2.55
N LEU A 21 -1.07 -12.51 -1.37
CA LEU A 21 0.10 -13.39 -1.23
C LEU A 21 -0.14 -14.80 -1.81
N PHE A 22 -1.36 -15.32 -1.68
CA PHE A 22 -1.74 -16.63 -2.19
C PHE A 22 -2.38 -16.60 -3.58
N ALA A 23 -2.47 -15.42 -4.22
CA ALA A 23 -2.91 -15.32 -5.60
C ALA A 23 -1.86 -16.00 -6.50
N LYS A 24 -2.32 -16.91 -7.37
CA LYS A 24 -1.44 -17.65 -8.29
C LYS A 24 -0.72 -16.71 -9.26
N GLU A 25 -1.41 -15.65 -9.70
CA GLU A 25 -0.91 -14.58 -10.56
C GLU A 25 -1.49 -13.24 -10.06
N PRO A 26 -0.79 -12.55 -9.14
CA PRO A 26 -1.26 -11.27 -8.63
C PRO A 26 -1.25 -10.20 -9.72
N THR A 27 -2.36 -9.51 -9.89
CA THR A 27 -2.47 -8.44 -10.90
C THR A 27 -1.95 -7.11 -10.36
N PRO A 28 -1.48 -6.19 -11.24
CA PRO A 28 -1.12 -4.84 -10.85
C PRO A 28 -2.27 -4.12 -10.13
N GLU A 29 -3.52 -4.32 -10.57
CA GLU A 29 -4.70 -3.73 -9.93
C GLU A 29 -4.89 -4.21 -8.48
N GLN A 30 -4.63 -5.48 -8.21
CA GLN A 30 -4.67 -6.03 -6.85
C GLN A 30 -3.56 -5.43 -5.98
N LEU A 31 -2.36 -5.21 -6.55
CA LEU A 31 -1.26 -4.55 -5.86
C LEU A 31 -1.58 -3.08 -5.53
N HIS A 32 -2.14 -2.34 -6.49
CA HIS A 32 -2.58 -0.96 -6.29
C HIS A 32 -3.68 -0.87 -5.23
N GLY A 33 -4.69 -1.75 -5.29
CA GLY A 33 -5.74 -1.82 -4.28
C GLY A 33 -5.20 -2.13 -2.88
N LEU A 34 -4.24 -3.06 -2.77
CA LEU A 34 -3.61 -3.40 -1.49
C LEU A 34 -2.80 -2.22 -0.93
N ALA A 35 -2.04 -1.54 -1.76
CA ALA A 35 -1.25 -0.37 -1.37
C ALA A 35 -2.14 0.82 -0.96
N GLN A 36 -3.27 1.03 -1.64
CA GLN A 36 -4.27 2.02 -1.28
C GLN A 36 -4.87 1.70 0.10
N SER A 37 -5.33 0.46 0.31
CA SER A 37 -5.85 0.00 1.62
C SER A 37 -4.83 0.20 2.75
N PHE A 38 -3.53 -0.02 2.48
CA PHE A 38 -2.47 0.24 3.44
C PHE A 38 -2.33 1.74 3.75
N ALA A 39 -2.29 2.60 2.73
CA ALA A 39 -2.18 4.05 2.89
C ALA A 39 -3.35 4.60 3.74
N ASP A 40 -4.58 4.16 3.44
CA ASP A 40 -5.79 4.59 4.16
C ASP A 40 -5.79 4.15 5.63
N MET A 41 -5.33 2.92 5.89
CA MET A 41 -5.18 2.40 7.24
C MET A 41 -4.18 3.23 8.04
N VAL A 42 -2.95 3.44 7.52
CA VAL A 42 -1.90 4.17 8.24
C VAL A 42 -2.25 5.65 8.39
N SER A 43 -2.83 6.26 7.35
CA SER A 43 -3.28 7.65 7.40
C SER A 43 -4.34 7.86 8.49
N SER A 44 -5.30 6.94 8.60
CA SER A 44 -6.33 7.00 9.64
C SER A 44 -5.80 6.74 11.06
N ASP A 45 -4.81 5.87 11.20
CA ASP A 45 -4.21 5.56 12.50
C ASP A 45 -3.38 6.72 13.04
N ARG A 46 -2.65 7.40 12.15
CA ARG A 46 -1.75 8.51 12.48
C ARG A 46 -2.42 9.89 12.44
N GLY A 47 -3.54 10.03 11.73
CA GLY A 47 -4.21 11.31 11.53
C GLY A 47 -3.45 12.26 10.59
N GLU A 48 -2.59 11.72 9.72
CA GLU A 48 -1.77 12.48 8.77
C GLU A 48 -1.87 11.88 7.37
N ARG A 49 -1.48 12.65 6.35
CA ARG A 49 -1.47 12.18 4.96
C ARG A 49 -0.32 11.20 4.76
N VAL A 50 -0.63 10.02 4.21
CA VAL A 50 0.37 8.99 3.86
C VAL A 50 0.44 8.85 2.34
N VAL A 51 1.65 8.69 1.81
CA VAL A 51 1.90 8.42 0.39
C VAL A 51 2.68 7.11 0.28
N VAL A 52 2.20 6.20 -0.57
CA VAL A 52 2.84 4.89 -0.82
C VAL A 52 3.36 4.90 -2.26
N MET A 53 4.65 4.58 -2.43
CA MET A 53 5.26 4.40 -3.75
C MET A 53 5.30 2.90 -4.07
N ILE A 54 4.76 2.52 -5.23
CA ILE A 54 4.71 1.13 -5.69
C ILE A 54 5.65 0.99 -6.89
N GLY A 55 6.73 0.24 -6.69
CA GLY A 55 7.81 0.15 -7.68
C GLY A 55 8.66 1.42 -7.73
N GLY A 56 9.94 1.25 -8.05
CA GLY A 56 10.83 2.34 -8.40
C GLY A 56 11.12 2.28 -9.89
N VAL A 57 10.69 3.29 -10.65
CA VAL A 57 11.38 3.56 -11.92
C VAL A 57 12.56 4.45 -11.58
N GLN A 58 13.73 3.86 -11.33
CA GLN A 58 14.97 4.62 -11.31
C GLN A 58 15.40 4.85 -12.77
N ILE A 59 14.87 5.90 -13.41
CA ILE A 59 15.50 6.47 -14.61
C ILE A 59 16.51 7.52 -14.12
N SER A 60 17.75 7.08 -13.90
CA SER A 60 18.88 7.99 -13.75
C SER A 60 19.23 8.56 -15.12
N ARG A 61 18.69 9.72 -15.48
CA ARG A 61 19.36 10.58 -16.48
C ARG A 61 20.52 11.25 -15.76
N GLY A 62 21.67 10.58 -15.71
CA GLY A 62 22.92 11.24 -15.40
C GLY A 62 23.10 12.43 -16.33
N ARG A 63 23.64 13.54 -15.81
CA ARG A 63 23.99 14.72 -16.62
C ARG A 63 24.62 14.25 -17.92
N HIS A 64 24.08 14.74 -19.04
CA HIS A 64 24.79 14.79 -20.31
C HIS A 64 26.07 15.57 -20.01
N ASP A 65 27.19 14.88 -19.82
CA ASP A 65 28.49 15.54 -19.81
C ASP A 65 28.89 15.66 -21.28
N ARG A 66 28.88 16.92 -21.73
CA ARG A 66 29.29 17.49 -23.03
C ARG A 66 28.25 17.49 -24.14
#